data_AF-A0A5S3W413-F1
#
_entry.id   AF-A0A5S3W413-F1
#
_cell.length_a   1.000
_cell.length_b   1.000
_cell.length_c   1.000
_cell.angle_alpha   90.00
_cell.angle_beta   90.00
_cell.angle_gamma   90.00
#
_symmetry.space_group_name_H-M   'P 1'
#
loop_
_entity.id
_entity.type
_entity.pdbx_description
1 polymer ?
#
loop_
_entity_poly.entity_id
_entity_poly.type
_entity_poly.pdbx_seq_one_letter_code
_entity_poly.pdbx_strand_id
1 'polypeptide(L)'
;MLIYRLSLFTALIFLLTACDFSKNSDVKLLKNAKCEANLPCTFSNGVKVWLSEKNLSPETPFTIFSDLPANIQIEDAKLKGITMYMGYIPQFFKKHNDLWQSNTMVGICSEKNMLWNLELIVKNTTTSQIDTLNYYFYVTY
;
A
#
# COMPACT_ATOMS: atom_id res chain seq x y z
N MET A 1 -32.01 -46.02 -17.23
CA MET A 1 -30.75 -45.33 -17.57
C MET A 1 -30.94 -43.81 -17.53
N LEU A 2 -31.52 -43.26 -16.45
CA LEU A 2 -31.93 -41.84 -16.36
C LEU A 2 -31.58 -41.19 -15.01
N ILE A 3 -30.67 -41.79 -14.23
CA ILE A 3 -30.28 -41.29 -12.90
C ILE A 3 -28.82 -40.77 -12.93
N TYR A 4 -28.02 -41.17 -13.91
CA TYR A 4 -26.61 -40.77 -14.02
C TYR A 4 -26.38 -39.40 -14.71
N ARG A 5 -27.40 -38.87 -15.42
CA ARG A 5 -27.28 -37.59 -16.13
C ARG A 5 -27.57 -36.36 -15.26
N LEU A 6 -28.17 -36.54 -14.08
CA LEU A 6 -28.52 -35.43 -13.19
C LEU A 6 -27.35 -35.00 -12.28
N SER A 7 -26.38 -35.89 -12.01
CA SER A 7 -25.19 -35.58 -11.20
C SER A 7 -24.11 -34.79 -11.94
N LEU A 8 -24.10 -34.78 -13.27
CA LEU A 8 -23.07 -34.02 -14.02
C LEU A 8 -23.37 -32.52 -14.10
N PHE A 9 -24.64 -32.12 -13.98
CA PHE A 9 -25.05 -30.71 -14.10
C PHE A 9 -24.92 -29.92 -12.79
N THR A 10 -24.98 -30.58 -11.63
CA THR A 10 -24.80 -29.92 -10.33
C THR A 10 -23.33 -29.63 -9.99
N ALA A 11 -22.38 -30.39 -10.55
CA ALA A 11 -20.95 -30.13 -10.37
C ALA A 11 -20.45 -28.90 -11.15
N LEU A 12 -21.15 -28.50 -12.22
CA LEU A 12 -20.72 -27.39 -13.09
C LEU A 12 -21.05 -26.00 -12.49
N ILE A 13 -22.06 -25.91 -11.62
CA ILE A 13 -22.53 -24.64 -11.04
C ILE A 13 -21.60 -24.17 -9.89
N PHE A 14 -20.90 -25.08 -9.22
CA PHE A 14 -19.96 -24.74 -8.14
C PHE A 14 -18.63 -24.14 -8.62
N LEU A 15 -18.31 -24.21 -9.92
CA LEU A 15 -17.08 -23.64 -10.48
C LEU A 15 -17.23 -22.15 -10.87
N LEU A 16 -18.45 -21.60 -10.88
CA LEU A 16 -18.71 -20.24 -11.34
C LEU A 16 -18.80 -19.19 -10.21
N THR A 17 -18.73 -19.59 -8.93
CA THR A 17 -18.78 -18.64 -7.79
C THR A 17 -17.40 -18.23 -7.28
N ALA A 18 -16.31 -18.63 -7.93
CA ALA A 18 -14.95 -18.24 -7.57
C ALA A 18 -14.51 -16.97 -8.31
N CYS A 19 -15.18 -15.85 -8.10
CA CYS A 19 -14.64 -14.54 -8.45
C CYS A 19 -15.21 -13.45 -7.52
N ASP A 20 -14.34 -12.51 -7.15
CA ASP A 20 -14.59 -11.26 -6.40
C ASP A 20 -14.28 -11.23 -4.88
N PHE A 21 -13.39 -12.10 -4.39
CA PHE A 21 -12.93 -12.02 -2.99
C PHE A 21 -11.95 -10.86 -2.72
N SER A 22 -11.19 -10.40 -3.72
CA SER A 22 -10.07 -9.46 -3.51
C SER A 22 -10.51 -8.02 -3.21
N LYS A 23 -11.58 -7.51 -3.85
CA LYS A 23 -11.98 -6.09 -3.66
C LYS A 23 -12.48 -5.80 -2.24
N ASN A 24 -13.13 -6.77 -1.61
CA ASN A 24 -13.76 -6.57 -0.30
C ASN A 24 -12.73 -6.52 0.83
N SER A 25 -11.61 -7.26 0.70
CA SER A 25 -10.52 -7.25 1.68
C SER A 25 -9.79 -5.89 1.72
N ASP A 26 -9.55 -5.27 0.57
CA ASP A 26 -8.80 -4.01 0.50
C ASP A 26 -9.59 -2.85 1.09
N VAL A 27 -10.89 -2.77 0.78
CA VAL A 27 -11.79 -1.79 1.37
C VAL A 27 -11.90 -1.96 2.89
N LYS A 28 -11.91 -3.20 3.37
CA LYS A 28 -11.89 -3.48 4.82
C LYS A 28 -10.57 -3.06 5.46
N LEU A 29 -9.43 -3.27 4.78
CA LEU A 29 -8.12 -2.87 5.26
C LEU A 29 -8.00 -1.35 5.40
N LEU A 30 -8.44 -0.60 4.38
CA LEU A 30 -8.42 0.87 4.41
C LEU A 30 -9.39 1.48 5.42
N LYS A 31 -10.57 0.88 5.64
CA LYS A 31 -11.52 1.36 6.67
C LYS A 31 -10.97 1.27 8.10
N ASN A 32 -10.00 0.39 8.33
CA ASN A 32 -9.35 0.25 9.64
C ASN A 32 -8.02 1.03 9.70
N ALA A 33 -7.58 1.62 8.59
CA ALA A 33 -6.37 2.44 8.57
C ALA A 33 -6.66 3.82 9.17
N LYS A 34 -5.70 4.34 9.94
CA LYS A 34 -5.78 5.68 10.54
C LYS A 34 -5.67 6.80 9.50
N CYS A 35 -5.07 6.51 8.35
CA CYS A 35 -4.81 7.44 7.26
C CYS A 35 -5.73 7.15 6.07
N GLU A 36 -6.31 8.19 5.47
CA GLU A 36 -6.98 8.08 4.18
C GLU A 36 -5.96 7.98 3.04
N ALA A 37 -6.25 7.16 2.03
CA ALA A 37 -5.32 6.91 0.94
C ALA A 37 -5.05 8.19 0.09
N ASN A 38 -3.81 8.34 -0.39
CA ASN A 38 -3.33 9.47 -1.21
C ASN A 38 -3.30 10.85 -0.53
N LEU A 39 -3.92 11.00 0.65
CA LEU A 39 -3.90 12.26 1.40
C LEU A 39 -2.69 12.33 2.33
N PRO A 40 -2.20 13.53 2.70
CA PRO A 40 -1.20 13.67 3.75
C PRO A 40 -1.67 13.01 5.05
N CYS A 41 -0.78 12.29 5.74
CA CYS A 41 -1.09 11.67 7.02
C CYS A 41 -0.08 12.07 8.10
N THR A 42 -0.57 12.27 9.32
CA THR A 42 0.26 12.45 10.53
C THR A 42 0.01 11.30 11.50
N PHE A 43 1.06 10.55 11.80
CA PHE A 43 1.02 9.41 12.72
C PHE A 43 1.07 9.85 14.19
N SER A 44 0.72 8.96 15.11
CA SER A 44 0.71 9.26 16.56
C SER A 44 2.07 9.61 17.12
N ASN A 45 3.15 9.12 16.51
CA ASN A 45 4.52 9.46 16.89
C ASN A 45 5.03 10.76 16.23
N GLY A 46 4.15 11.52 15.57
CA GLY A 46 4.45 12.83 14.99
C GLY A 46 5.03 12.80 13.58
N VAL A 47 5.39 11.62 13.06
CA VAL A 47 5.85 11.47 11.66
C VAL A 47 4.74 11.85 10.70
N LYS A 48 5.04 12.64 9.68
CA LYS A 48 4.10 12.99 8.60
C LYS A 48 4.56 12.41 7.29
N VAL A 49 3.64 11.91 6.47
CA VAL A 49 3.91 11.35 5.14
C VAL A 49 2.93 11.91 4.12
N TRP A 50 3.41 12.28 2.92
CA TRP A 50 2.58 12.72 1.81
C TRP A 50 3.26 12.47 0.46
N LEU A 51 2.47 12.55 -0.61
CA LEU A 51 2.91 12.40 -1.99
C LEU A 51 3.14 13.76 -2.65
N SER A 52 4.01 13.82 -3.65
CA SER A 52 4.18 15.00 -4.51
C SER A 52 2.89 15.36 -5.25
N GLU A 53 2.08 14.36 -5.59
CA GLU A 53 0.83 14.52 -6.32
C GLU A 53 -0.25 13.59 -5.75
N LYS A 54 -1.51 14.05 -5.77
CA LYS A 54 -2.65 13.26 -5.29
C LYS A 54 -3.01 12.13 -6.24
N ASN A 55 -2.99 12.41 -7.54
CA ASN A 55 -3.33 11.45 -8.58
C ASN A 55 -2.03 10.93 -9.18
N LEU A 56 -1.76 9.65 -8.98
CA LEU A 56 -0.55 9.02 -9.50
C LEU A 56 -0.91 8.13 -10.69
N SER A 57 -0.05 8.16 -11.70
CA SER A 57 -0.13 7.26 -12.85
C SER A 57 1.02 6.25 -12.83
N PRO A 58 0.80 5.02 -13.32
CA PRO A 58 1.88 4.05 -13.50
C PRO A 58 2.99 4.60 -14.38
N GLU A 59 4.19 4.06 -14.25
CA GLU A 59 5.37 4.41 -15.08
C GLU A 59 5.70 5.93 -15.07
N THR A 60 5.18 6.66 -14.09
CA THR A 60 5.43 8.10 -13.92
C THR A 60 6.16 8.29 -12.59
N PRO A 61 7.36 8.89 -12.60
CA PRO A 61 8.09 9.17 -11.36
C PRO A 61 7.31 10.11 -10.44
N PHE A 62 7.35 9.83 -9.14
CA PHE A 62 6.79 10.69 -8.11
C PHE A 62 7.67 10.67 -6.85
N THR A 63 7.44 11.62 -5.96
CA THR A 63 8.19 11.72 -4.70
C THR A 63 7.27 11.44 -3.52
N ILE A 64 7.77 10.64 -2.58
CA ILE A 64 7.17 10.48 -1.26
C ILE A 64 7.97 11.31 -0.28
N PHE A 65 7.29 12.19 0.44
CA PHE A 65 7.88 13.05 1.45
C PHE A 65 7.58 12.55 2.85
N SER A 66 8.51 12.81 3.77
CA SER A 66 8.34 12.55 5.19
C SER A 66 8.96 13.66 6.04
N ASP A 67 8.19 14.14 7.02
CA ASP A 67 8.63 15.08 8.06
C ASP A 67 8.71 14.33 9.39
N LEU A 68 9.89 14.33 10.00
CA LEU A 68 10.20 13.53 11.19
C LEU A 68 10.50 14.45 12.38
N PRO A 69 9.93 14.16 13.57
CA PRO A 69 10.39 14.77 14.80
C PRO A 69 11.88 14.50 15.04
N ALA A 70 12.57 15.40 15.75
CA ALA A 70 14.02 15.36 15.93
C ALA A 70 14.55 14.06 16.57
N ASN A 71 13.72 13.39 17.38
CA ASN A 71 14.06 12.14 18.06
C ASN A 71 13.63 10.88 17.30
N ILE A 72 13.18 11.00 16.05
CA ILE A 72 12.77 9.87 15.21
C ILE A 72 13.72 9.73 14.03
N GLN A 73 14.11 8.51 13.71
CA GLN A 73 14.90 8.18 12.52
C GLN A 73 14.24 7.07 11.71
N ILE A 74 14.46 7.09 10.38
CA ILE A 74 14.01 6.02 9.47
C ILE A 74 15.04 4.88 9.54
N GLU A 75 14.58 3.67 9.85
CA GLU A 75 15.41 2.45 9.84
C GLU A 75 15.26 1.69 8.51
N ASP A 76 14.03 1.58 8.00
CA ASP A 76 13.72 0.88 6.75
C ASP A 76 12.45 1.48 6.12
N ALA A 77 12.34 1.37 4.79
CA ALA A 77 11.16 1.77 4.07
C ALA A 77 10.95 0.90 2.82
N LYS A 78 9.71 0.49 2.57
CA LYS A 78 9.38 -0.27 1.36
C LYS A 78 7.94 -0.05 0.90
N LEU A 79 7.74 -0.11 -0.41
CA LEU A 79 6.43 -0.13 -1.03
C LEU A 79 5.98 -1.56 -1.26
N LYS A 80 4.85 -1.96 -0.68
CA LYS A 80 4.21 -3.26 -0.92
C LYS A 80 2.98 -3.06 -1.81
N GLY A 81 2.90 -3.82 -2.90
CA GLY A 81 1.69 -3.86 -3.71
C GLY A 81 0.64 -4.70 -3.01
N ILE A 82 -0.46 -4.08 -2.56
CA ILE A 82 -1.53 -4.77 -1.82
C ILE A 82 -2.40 -5.56 -2.80
N THR A 83 -2.80 -4.96 -3.92
CA THR A 83 -3.69 -5.60 -4.90
C THR A 83 -2.95 -6.44 -5.95
N MET A 84 -1.61 -6.38 -6.00
CA MET A 84 -0.86 -6.81 -7.19
C MET A 84 0.13 -7.95 -6.95
N TYR A 85 0.32 -8.40 -5.71
CA TYR A 85 1.21 -9.53 -5.37
C TYR A 85 2.63 -9.47 -5.98
N MET A 86 3.15 -8.27 -6.31
CA MET A 86 4.45 -8.08 -6.96
C MET A 86 5.63 -7.99 -5.96
N GLY A 87 5.45 -8.45 -4.72
CA GLY A 87 6.45 -8.31 -3.67
C GLY A 87 6.55 -6.87 -3.14
N TYR A 88 7.79 -6.36 -3.02
CA TYR A 88 8.05 -5.02 -2.53
C TYR A 88 9.17 -4.30 -3.26
N ILE A 89 9.11 -2.96 -3.27
CA ILE A 89 10.14 -2.08 -3.80
C ILE A 89 10.80 -1.38 -2.61
N PRO A 90 12.11 -1.57 -2.34
CA PRO A 90 12.84 -0.82 -1.32
C PRO A 90 12.75 0.69 -1.58
N GLN A 91 12.60 1.48 -0.52
CA GLN A 91 12.56 2.94 -0.58
C GLN A 91 13.73 3.51 0.20
N PHE A 92 14.41 4.49 -0.40
CA PHE A 92 15.56 5.12 0.20
C PHE A 92 15.28 6.60 0.40
N PHE A 93 14.87 6.93 1.62
CA PHE A 93 14.67 8.33 2.01
C PHE A 93 16.01 9.02 2.19
N LYS A 94 16.19 10.13 1.48
CA LYS A 94 17.34 11.03 1.65
C LYS A 94 16.85 12.33 2.27
N LYS A 95 17.63 12.85 3.21
CA LYS A 95 17.34 14.15 3.81
C LYS A 95 17.79 15.27 2.86
N HIS A 96 16.87 16.14 2.50
CA HIS A 96 17.11 17.37 1.76
C HIS A 96 16.60 18.54 2.59
N ASN A 97 17.53 19.35 3.11
CA ASN A 97 17.24 20.33 4.17
C ASN A 97 16.64 19.64 5.42
N ASP A 98 15.44 20.03 5.84
CA ASP A 98 14.73 19.42 6.97
C ASP A 98 13.69 18.37 6.55
N LEU A 99 13.58 18.08 5.25
CA LEU A 99 12.60 17.16 4.71
C LEU A 99 13.23 15.88 4.19
N TRP A 100 12.62 14.73 4.49
CA TRP A 100 13.03 13.46 3.91
C TRP A 100 12.22 13.17 2.64
N GLN A 101 12.91 12.71 1.60
CA GLN A 101 12.27 12.38 0.32
C GLN A 101 12.79 11.08 -0.27
N SER A 102 11.89 10.29 -0.85
CA SER A 102 12.19 9.11 -1.66
C SER A 102 11.56 9.30 -3.04
N ASN A 103 12.38 9.28 -4.09
CA ASN A 103 11.89 9.30 -5.46
C ASN A 103 11.63 7.86 -5.90
N THR A 104 10.48 7.62 -6.48
CA THR A 104 10.05 6.27 -6.85
C THR A 104 9.21 6.30 -8.12
N MET A 105 8.97 5.12 -8.65
CA MET A 105 8.08 4.88 -9.78
C MET A 105 7.56 3.46 -9.61
N VAL A 106 6.29 3.25 -9.91
CA VAL A 106 5.69 1.92 -9.86
C VAL A 106 5.27 1.49 -11.25
N GLY A 107 5.47 0.20 -11.54
CA GLY A 107 5.14 -0.35 -12.83
C GLY A 107 3.63 -0.50 -13.02
N ILE A 108 3.20 -0.48 -14.28
CA ILE A 108 1.81 -0.82 -14.64
C ILE A 108 1.54 -2.32 -14.44
N CYS A 109 0.32 -2.65 -14.04
CA CYS A 109 -0.17 -4.03 -14.03
C CYS A 109 -1.58 -4.11 -14.63
N SER A 110 -2.20 -5.29 -14.60
CA SER A 110 -3.56 -5.51 -15.12
C SER A 110 -4.69 -4.89 -14.29
N GLU A 111 -4.42 -4.44 -13.07
CA GLU A 111 -5.42 -3.85 -12.16
C GLU A 111 -5.49 -2.34 -12.34
N LYS A 112 -6.70 -1.81 -12.56
CA LYS A 112 -6.92 -0.38 -12.79
C LYS A 112 -6.61 0.46 -11.55
N ASN A 113 -6.95 -0.04 -10.36
CA ASN A 113 -6.72 0.65 -9.09
C ASN A 113 -5.66 -0.09 -8.28
N MET A 114 -4.42 0.34 -8.45
CA MET A 114 -3.27 -0.30 -7.82
C MET A 114 -3.08 0.27 -6.41
N LEU A 115 -3.47 -0.49 -5.39
CA LEU A 115 -3.28 -0.09 -3.99
C LEU A 115 -1.87 -0.45 -3.52
N TRP A 116 -1.14 0.56 -3.07
CA TRP A 116 0.19 0.44 -2.50
C TRP A 116 0.19 0.80 -1.02
N ASN A 117 1.07 0.16 -0.27
CA ASN A 117 1.39 0.51 1.11
C ASN A 117 2.86 0.86 1.24
N LEU A 118 3.18 2.08 1.66
CA LEU A 118 4.47 2.41 2.21
C LEU A 118 4.52 1.93 3.66
N GLU A 119 5.28 0.87 3.88
CA GLU A 119 5.68 0.44 5.21
C GLU A 119 6.97 1.18 5.59
N LEU A 120 6.86 2.13 6.52
CA LEU A 120 7.96 2.95 7.03
C LEU A 120 8.28 2.53 8.47
N ILE A 121 9.45 1.94 8.67
CA ILE A 121 9.94 1.53 9.99
C ILE A 121 10.75 2.67 10.56
N VAL A 122 10.32 3.19 11.70
CA VAL A 122 10.99 4.29 12.38
C VAL A 122 11.40 3.89 13.79
N LYS A 123 12.50 4.47 14.27
CA LYS A 123 12.99 4.29 15.62
C LYS A 123 13.03 5.61 16.35
N ASN A 124 12.51 5.61 17.57
CA ASN A 124 12.72 6.71 18.51
C ASN A 124 14.13 6.58 19.11
N THR A 125 14.99 7.55 18.87
CA THR A 125 16.39 7.54 19.30
C THR A 125 16.53 7.71 20.81
N THR A 126 15.53 8.28 21.49
CA THR A 126 15.53 8.45 22.95
C THR A 126 15.06 7.20 23.69
N THR A 127 13.96 6.58 23.24
CA THR A 127 13.36 5.42 23.92
C THR A 127 13.78 4.07 23.32
N SER A 128 14.46 4.09 22.17
CA SER A 128 14.73 2.91 21.33
C SER A 128 13.49 2.15 20.85
N GLN A 129 12.28 2.70 21.03
CA GLN A 129 11.05 2.12 20.52
C GLN A 129 11.06 2.13 18.98
N ILE A 130 10.60 1.03 18.39
CA ILE A 130 10.43 0.89 16.94
C ILE A 130 8.94 0.87 16.61
N ASP A 131 8.52 1.72 15.69
CA ASP A 131 7.15 1.76 15.18
C ASP A 131 7.15 1.45 13.68
N THR A 132 6.13 0.69 13.24
CA THR A 132 5.86 0.47 11.82
C THR A 132 4.67 1.32 11.40
N LEU A 133 4.92 2.27 10.51
CA LEU A 133 3.92 3.20 9.98
C LEU A 133 3.47 2.71 8.60
N ASN A 134 2.16 2.59 8.40
CA ASN A 134 1.57 2.12 7.14
C ASN A 134 0.84 3.28 6.48
N TYR A 135 1.30 3.69 5.30
CA TYR A 135 0.73 4.76 4.51
C TYR A 135 0.25 4.22 3.17
N TYR A 136 -1.06 4.32 2.91
CA TYR A 136 -1.68 3.74 1.74
C TYR A 136 -1.90 4.78 0.64
N PHE A 137 -1.75 4.38 -0.61
CA PHE A 137 -2.07 5.21 -1.76
C PHE A 137 -2.41 4.38 -3.00
N TYR A 138 -3.24 4.94 -3.85
CA TYR A 138 -3.61 4.41 -5.15
C TYR A 138 -2.77 5.01 -6.26
N VAL A 139 -2.46 4.17 -7.24
CA VAL A 139 -1.96 4.55 -8.56
C VAL A 139 -2.96 4.03 -9.59
N THR A 140 -3.35 4.88 -10.54
CA THR A 140 -4.49 4.60 -11.44
C THR A 140 -4.20 5.02 -12.88
N TYR A 141 -4.76 4.29 -13.84
CA TYR A 141 -4.73 4.59 -15.27
C TYR A 141 -6.08 4.37 -15.95
#